data_AF-A0A0M0HX71-F1
#
_entry.id   AF-A0A0M0HX71-F1
#
_cell.length_a   1.000
_cell.length_b   1.000
_cell.length_c   1.000
_cell.angle_alpha   90.00
_cell.angle_beta   90.00
_cell.angle_gamma   90.00
#
_symmetry.space_group_name_H-M   'P 1'
#
loop_
_entity.id
_entity.type
_entity.pdbx_description
1 polymer ?
#
loop_
_entity_poly.entity_id
_entity_poly.type
_entity_poly.pdbx_seq_one_letter_code
_entity_poly.pdbx_strand_id
1 'polypeptide(L)'
;MEIAHLCITYNHLLYALSSAIIKNKARHTIYMPTDYQFVPESTRINLVNTFPEVKFVFEEESFFLEEFMTMPSFFPSIVKRNLSIQKYRFIRPFSWKGSLLSKPFSLLYIYHSGPFLAKVLAGNSKKTILRGDGFANYKERKIGVLKGSIRFAFGLPFSKQVWGEEPWVDEIEVVDPSLLPNNVVKNKSSKLDIGSIVKVCNEDHFKRAIIDCFSLNILPNSDFESSVLFLTQPLDTAKLCSTEDMHRINNLVIDFFVQRGLTVYIKQHPREDYKTYKNTLELSRSAPIEIYSLLGVKFAYAVSLHSAGIQDEFIIAKIQKNLVPLCDFHAESFHLWKGFVDKNLNEIFRTSN
;
A
#
# COMPACT_ATOMS: atom_id res chain seq x y z
N MET A 1 -0.99 -21.41 -17.45
CA MET A 1 -1.91 -20.29 -17.18
C MET A 1 -1.07 -19.04 -16.95
N GLU A 2 -1.42 -17.92 -17.57
CA GLU A 2 -0.72 -16.64 -17.41
C GLU A 2 -1.49 -15.78 -16.39
N ILE A 3 -0.87 -15.41 -15.27
CA ILE A 3 -1.45 -14.57 -14.22
C ILE A 3 -0.67 -13.25 -14.15
N ALA A 4 -1.40 -12.14 -14.14
CA ALA A 4 -0.84 -10.82 -13.87
C ALA A 4 -1.27 -10.30 -12.49
N HIS A 5 -0.40 -9.52 -11.85
CA HIS A 5 -0.69 -8.76 -10.64
C HIS A 5 -0.33 -7.29 -10.89
N LEU A 6 -1.20 -6.35 -10.52
CA LEU A 6 -0.88 -4.92 -10.51
C LEU A 6 -0.72 -4.43 -9.08
N CYS A 7 0.52 -4.30 -8.63
CA CYS A 7 0.89 -3.98 -7.26
C CYS A 7 1.29 -2.52 -7.14
N ILE A 8 0.45 -1.69 -6.53
CA ILE A 8 0.76 -0.27 -6.27
C ILE A 8 1.37 -0.01 -4.88
N THR A 9 1.49 -1.04 -4.04
CA THR A 9 2.12 -0.99 -2.72
C THR A 9 2.93 -2.26 -2.51
N TYR A 10 3.80 -2.27 -1.51
CA TYR A 10 4.53 -3.49 -1.17
C TYR A 10 3.65 -4.57 -0.53
N ASN A 11 2.56 -4.20 0.16
CA ASN A 11 1.58 -5.17 0.65
C ASN A 11 1.00 -5.99 -0.52
N HIS A 12 0.67 -5.31 -1.62
CA HIS A 12 0.24 -5.96 -2.86
C HIS A 12 1.32 -6.88 -3.45
N LEU A 13 2.59 -6.45 -3.41
CA LEU A 13 3.71 -7.28 -3.84
C LEU A 13 3.81 -8.56 -3.00
N LEU A 14 3.68 -8.49 -1.68
CA LEU A 14 3.70 -9.66 -0.80
C LEU A 14 2.59 -10.65 -1.17
N TYR A 15 1.35 -10.17 -1.35
CA TYR A 15 0.24 -11.00 -1.83
C TYR A 15 0.52 -11.64 -3.19
N ALA A 16 1.15 -10.91 -4.11
CA ALA A 16 1.48 -11.40 -5.44
C ALA A 16 2.57 -12.48 -5.39
N LEU A 17 3.61 -12.30 -4.56
CA LEU A 17 4.67 -13.29 -4.34
C LEU A 17 4.13 -14.55 -3.66
N SER A 18 3.35 -14.42 -2.59
CA SER A 18 2.67 -15.57 -1.97
C SER A 18 1.77 -16.30 -2.98
N SER A 19 1.05 -15.56 -3.84
CA SER A 19 0.25 -16.17 -4.89
C SER A 19 1.09 -16.91 -5.92
N ALA A 20 2.29 -16.44 -6.26
CA ALA A 20 3.17 -17.12 -7.22
C ALA A 20 3.66 -18.47 -6.67
N ILE A 21 3.98 -18.51 -5.37
CA ILE A 21 4.40 -19.74 -4.69
C ILE A 21 3.24 -20.74 -4.59
N ILE A 22 2.07 -20.30 -4.13
CA ILE A 22 0.87 -21.15 -4.01
C ILE A 22 0.47 -21.72 -5.39
N LYS A 23 0.59 -20.90 -6.44
CA LYS A 23 0.19 -21.25 -7.81
C LYS A 23 1.39 -21.56 -8.71
N ASN A 24 2.40 -22.27 -8.20
CA ASN A 24 3.67 -22.55 -8.87
C ASN A 24 3.60 -23.14 -10.30
N LYS A 25 2.46 -23.67 -10.73
CA LYS A 25 2.23 -24.15 -12.12
C LYS A 25 1.83 -23.05 -13.11
N ALA A 26 1.58 -21.83 -12.63
CA ALA A 26 1.25 -20.68 -13.46
C ALA A 26 2.48 -19.81 -13.70
N ARG A 27 2.47 -19.05 -14.79
CA ARG A 27 3.45 -18.00 -15.05
C ARG A 27 2.91 -16.70 -14.48
N HIS A 28 3.71 -16.04 -13.66
CA HIS A 28 3.32 -14.82 -12.96
C HIS A 28 4.05 -13.62 -13.57
N THR A 29 3.30 -12.56 -13.86
CA THR A 29 3.86 -11.24 -14.15
C THR A 29 3.40 -10.25 -13.07
N ILE A 30 4.33 -9.58 -12.41
CA ILE A 30 4.04 -8.56 -11.40
C ILE A 30 4.40 -7.19 -11.98
N TYR A 31 3.38 -6.36 -12.18
CA TYR A 31 3.52 -4.96 -12.54
C TYR A 31 3.56 -4.13 -11.26
N MET A 32 4.64 -3.37 -11.06
CA MET A 32 4.80 -2.50 -9.90
C MET A 32 5.15 -1.08 -10.34
N PRO A 33 4.14 -0.21 -10.52
CA PRO A 33 4.37 1.15 -10.98
C PRO A 33 5.16 1.98 -9.97
N THR A 34 6.35 2.44 -10.37
CA THR A 34 7.32 3.07 -9.46
C THR A 34 6.94 4.48 -9.02
N ASP A 35 6.00 5.12 -9.72
CA ASP A 35 5.40 6.41 -9.38
C ASP A 35 4.34 6.31 -8.26
N TYR A 36 3.78 5.12 -8.01
CA TYR A 36 2.95 4.87 -6.83
C TYR A 36 3.79 4.53 -5.61
N GLN A 37 4.73 3.60 -5.77
CA GLN A 37 5.63 3.13 -4.72
C GLN A 37 7.04 2.98 -5.27
N PHE A 38 7.96 3.82 -4.79
CA PHE A 38 9.37 3.71 -5.15
C PHE A 38 9.96 2.38 -4.65
N VAL A 39 10.65 1.68 -5.56
CA VAL A 39 11.40 0.45 -5.29
C VAL A 39 12.87 0.67 -5.65
N PRO A 40 13.78 0.65 -4.67
CA PRO A 40 15.21 0.80 -4.93
C PRO A 40 15.71 -0.24 -5.94
N GLU A 41 16.70 0.14 -6.75
CA GLU A 41 17.30 -0.76 -7.75
C GLU A 41 17.84 -2.05 -7.14
N SER A 42 18.53 -1.98 -5.99
CA SER A 42 18.98 -3.16 -5.26
C SER A 42 17.84 -4.12 -4.92
N THR A 43 16.71 -3.61 -4.43
CA THR A 43 15.51 -4.41 -4.15
C THR A 43 14.92 -5.01 -5.43
N ARG A 44 14.90 -4.26 -6.54
CA ARG A 44 14.42 -4.78 -7.85
C ARG A 44 15.29 -5.95 -8.32
N ILE A 45 16.60 -5.81 -8.26
CA ILE A 45 17.57 -6.85 -8.63
C ILE A 45 17.39 -8.08 -7.75
N ASN A 46 17.29 -7.89 -6.43
CA ASN A 46 17.12 -9.00 -5.50
C ASN A 46 15.80 -9.74 -5.76
N LEU A 47 14.68 -9.03 -5.97
CA LEU A 47 13.39 -9.65 -6.32
C LEU A 47 13.49 -10.54 -7.57
N VAL A 48 14.11 -10.05 -8.64
CA VAL A 48 14.29 -10.79 -9.89
C VAL A 48 15.16 -12.03 -9.69
N ASN A 49 16.24 -11.90 -8.91
CA ASN A 49 17.17 -13.01 -8.64
C ASN A 49 16.55 -14.07 -7.71
N THR A 50 15.77 -13.64 -6.72
CA THR A 50 15.16 -14.53 -5.72
C THR A 50 13.93 -15.26 -6.28
N PHE A 51 13.18 -14.63 -7.20
CA PHE A 51 11.98 -15.21 -7.82
C PHE A 51 12.11 -15.27 -9.36
N PRO A 52 13.04 -16.07 -9.91
CA PRO A 52 13.34 -16.09 -11.34
C PRO A 52 12.18 -16.58 -12.22
N GLU A 53 11.22 -17.30 -11.64
CA GLU A 53 10.00 -17.75 -12.30
C GLU A 53 8.94 -16.63 -12.45
N VAL A 54 9.10 -15.52 -11.72
CA VAL A 54 8.22 -14.37 -11.75
C VAL A 54 8.81 -13.29 -12.65
N LYS A 55 8.03 -12.86 -13.66
CA LYS A 55 8.39 -11.70 -14.47
C LYS A 55 8.02 -10.42 -13.72
N PHE A 56 9.00 -9.60 -13.38
CA PHE A 56 8.75 -8.27 -12.81
C PHE A 56 8.76 -7.18 -13.88
N VAL A 57 7.89 -6.17 -13.72
CA VAL A 57 7.84 -4.97 -14.55
C VAL A 57 7.78 -3.75 -13.63
N PHE A 58 8.88 -3.00 -13.57
CA PHE A 58 9.05 -1.81 -12.74
C PHE A 58 9.13 -0.56 -13.63
N GLU A 59 7.98 -0.07 -14.06
CA GLU A 59 7.84 1.07 -14.98
C GLU A 59 6.84 2.07 -14.42
N GLU A 60 7.04 3.36 -14.61
CA GLU A 60 6.08 4.37 -14.14
C GLU A 60 4.75 4.29 -14.89
N GLU A 61 3.61 4.46 -14.19
CA GLU A 61 2.31 4.56 -14.87
C GLU A 61 2.23 5.82 -15.74
N SER A 62 2.90 6.91 -15.34
CA SER A 62 3.06 8.15 -16.09
C SER A 62 3.49 7.91 -17.55
N PHE A 63 4.47 7.06 -17.78
CA PHE A 63 4.99 6.72 -19.12
C PHE A 63 3.88 6.15 -20.03
N PHE A 64 3.13 5.16 -19.55
CA PHE A 64 2.02 4.57 -20.33
C PHE A 64 0.87 5.54 -20.51
N LEU A 65 0.63 6.39 -19.52
CA LEU A 65 -0.41 7.41 -19.58
C LEU A 65 -0.06 8.46 -20.64
N GLU A 66 1.20 8.89 -20.73
CA GLU A 66 1.69 9.79 -21.78
C GLU A 66 1.58 9.16 -23.18
N GLU A 67 1.97 7.89 -23.33
CA GLU A 67 1.81 7.14 -24.58
C GLU A 67 0.33 7.07 -25.01
N PHE A 68 -0.58 6.93 -24.05
CA PHE A 68 -2.02 6.89 -24.31
C PHE A 68 -2.63 8.28 -24.60
N MET A 69 -2.18 9.32 -23.90
CA MET A 69 -2.78 10.67 -23.92
C MET A 69 -2.41 11.50 -25.16
N THR A 70 -2.75 10.99 -26.35
CA THR A 70 -2.48 11.64 -27.65
C THR A 70 -3.42 12.81 -27.98
N MET A 71 -4.41 13.09 -27.14
CA MET A 71 -5.39 14.16 -27.39
C MET A 71 -4.79 15.56 -27.15
N PRO A 72 -5.25 16.60 -27.87
CA PRO A 72 -4.82 17.97 -27.68
C PRO A 72 -4.93 18.48 -26.22
N SER A 73 -4.09 19.45 -25.86
CA SER A 73 -3.99 20.00 -24.50
C SER A 73 -5.28 20.64 -23.98
N PHE A 74 -6.14 21.15 -24.86
CA PHE A 74 -7.43 21.76 -24.47
C PHE A 74 -8.45 20.77 -23.89
N PHE A 75 -8.25 19.46 -24.09
CA PHE A 75 -9.10 18.46 -23.43
C PHE A 75 -8.73 18.32 -21.94
N PRO A 76 -9.72 18.28 -21.02
CA PRO A 76 -9.46 18.07 -19.61
C PRO A 76 -8.71 16.76 -19.33
N SER A 77 -7.78 16.76 -18.37
CA SER A 77 -6.97 15.57 -18.04
C SER A 77 -7.81 14.34 -17.68
N ILE A 78 -8.99 14.54 -17.09
CA ILE A 78 -9.92 13.43 -16.80
C ILE A 78 -10.44 12.75 -18.07
N VAL A 79 -10.65 13.51 -19.16
CA VAL A 79 -11.05 12.97 -20.46
C VAL A 79 -9.87 12.25 -21.09
N LYS A 80 -8.70 12.90 -21.15
CA LYS A 80 -7.47 12.34 -21.73
C LYS A 80 -7.03 11.02 -21.07
N ARG A 81 -7.27 10.86 -19.76
CA ARG A 81 -7.00 9.60 -19.03
C ARG A 81 -7.94 8.44 -19.39
N ASN A 82 -9.10 8.71 -19.98
CA ASN A 82 -10.12 7.68 -20.28
C ASN A 82 -10.44 7.56 -21.77
N LEU A 83 -9.91 8.46 -22.60
CA LEU A 83 -10.15 8.50 -24.03
C LEU A 83 -8.89 9.00 -24.73
N SER A 84 -8.53 8.33 -25.81
CA SER A 84 -7.44 8.67 -26.70
C SER A 84 -7.94 8.72 -28.14
N ILE A 85 -7.25 9.48 -29.02
CA ILE A 85 -7.51 9.47 -30.46
C ILE A 85 -6.26 8.92 -31.13
N GLN A 86 -6.32 7.72 -31.69
CA GLN A 86 -5.22 7.15 -32.47
C GLN A 86 -5.75 6.67 -33.82
N LYS A 87 -5.04 6.98 -34.90
CA LYS A 87 -5.45 6.64 -36.28
C LYS A 87 -6.92 7.02 -36.58
N TYR A 88 -7.33 8.22 -36.13
CA TYR A 88 -8.69 8.77 -36.27
C TYR A 88 -9.80 7.97 -35.57
N ARG A 89 -9.46 7.12 -34.60
CA ARG A 89 -10.43 6.36 -33.80
C ARG A 89 -10.32 6.71 -32.33
N PHE A 90 -11.46 6.78 -31.68
CA PHE A 90 -11.54 6.87 -30.23
C PHE A 90 -11.16 5.52 -29.61
N ILE A 91 -10.14 5.53 -28.76
CA ILE A 91 -9.65 4.35 -28.05
C ILE A 91 -9.82 4.59 -26.56
N ARG A 92 -10.35 3.58 -25.88
CA ARG A 92 -10.45 3.54 -24.41
C ARG A 92 -9.26 2.75 -23.85
N PRO A 93 -8.89 2.94 -22.57
CA PRO A 93 -7.79 2.21 -21.95
C PRO A 93 -7.89 0.69 -22.13
N PHE A 94 -9.10 0.12 -22.02
CA PHE A 94 -9.37 -1.32 -22.21
C PHE A 94 -9.09 -1.85 -23.62
N SER A 95 -9.07 -0.98 -24.63
CA SER A 95 -8.84 -1.36 -26.02
C SER A 95 -7.45 -0.98 -26.50
N TRP A 96 -6.65 -0.34 -25.65
CA TRP A 96 -5.32 0.11 -25.98
C TRP A 96 -4.31 -1.03 -25.81
N LYS A 97 -3.58 -1.32 -26.90
CA LYS A 97 -2.53 -2.34 -26.94
C LYS A 97 -1.16 -1.67 -27.02
N GLY A 98 -0.82 -0.93 -25.97
CA GLY A 98 0.48 -0.26 -25.86
C GLY A 98 1.66 -1.24 -25.82
N SER A 99 2.87 -0.70 -25.70
CA SER A 99 4.15 -1.42 -25.61
C SER A 99 4.20 -2.54 -24.55
N LEU A 100 3.40 -2.41 -23.49
CA LEU A 100 3.37 -3.31 -22.33
C LEU A 100 2.73 -4.69 -22.60
N LEU A 101 1.92 -4.84 -23.65
CA LEU A 101 0.99 -5.96 -23.80
C LEU A 101 1.29 -6.83 -25.03
N SER A 102 2.05 -7.91 -24.82
CA SER A 102 2.34 -8.87 -25.90
C SER A 102 1.42 -10.10 -25.91
N LYS A 103 0.86 -10.51 -24.75
CA LYS A 103 0.00 -11.69 -24.62
C LYS A 103 -1.16 -11.46 -23.66
N PRO A 104 -2.36 -12.01 -23.91
CA PRO A 104 -3.48 -11.91 -23.00
C PRO A 104 -3.27 -12.74 -21.74
N PHE A 105 -3.69 -12.21 -20.60
CA PHE A 105 -3.67 -12.91 -19.31
C PHE A 105 -4.91 -13.78 -19.16
N SER A 106 -4.74 -14.93 -18.50
CA SER A 106 -5.88 -15.75 -18.08
C SER A 106 -6.58 -15.13 -16.88
N LEU A 107 -5.81 -14.47 -16.01
CA LEU A 107 -6.28 -13.89 -14.77
C LEU A 107 -5.44 -12.65 -14.44
N LEU A 108 -6.09 -11.60 -13.99
CA LEU A 108 -5.49 -10.38 -13.48
C LEU A 108 -5.95 -10.16 -12.05
N TYR A 109 -5.01 -10.02 -11.14
CA TYR A 109 -5.23 -9.48 -9.81
C TYR A 109 -4.91 -7.99 -9.78
N ILE A 110 -5.88 -7.19 -9.35
CA ILE A 110 -5.68 -5.79 -9.02
C ILE A 110 -6.05 -5.57 -7.55
N TYR A 111 -5.51 -4.51 -6.96
CA TYR A 111 -5.83 -4.14 -5.58
C TYR A 111 -6.54 -2.79 -5.50
N HIS A 112 -6.53 -2.05 -6.61
CA HIS A 112 -7.20 -0.77 -6.75
C HIS A 112 -7.69 -0.61 -8.19
N SER A 113 -8.92 -0.15 -8.40
CA SER A 113 -9.53 0.01 -9.74
C SER A 113 -9.20 1.35 -10.43
N GLY A 114 -8.75 2.33 -9.65
CA GLY A 114 -8.38 3.68 -10.09
C GLY A 114 -7.15 3.84 -11.01
N PRO A 115 -6.02 3.13 -10.81
CA PRO A 115 -4.86 3.20 -11.71
C PRO A 115 -5.25 3.06 -13.19
N PHE A 116 -4.57 3.82 -14.05
CA PHE A 116 -4.75 3.71 -15.50
C PHE A 116 -4.37 2.30 -16.00
N LEU A 117 -3.25 1.76 -15.53
CA LEU A 117 -2.78 0.42 -15.86
C LEU A 117 -3.76 -0.67 -15.44
N ALA A 118 -4.56 -0.48 -14.38
CA ALA A 118 -5.59 -1.45 -13.99
C ALA A 118 -6.57 -1.70 -15.13
N LYS A 119 -7.01 -0.63 -15.82
CA LYS A 119 -7.95 -0.68 -16.93
C LYS A 119 -7.32 -1.28 -18.20
N VAL A 120 -6.07 -0.89 -18.47
CA VAL A 120 -5.31 -1.40 -19.63
C VAL A 120 -5.08 -2.91 -19.50
N LEU A 121 -4.57 -3.35 -18.35
CA LEU A 121 -4.33 -4.76 -18.06
C LEU A 121 -5.63 -5.57 -18.06
N ALA A 122 -6.72 -5.03 -17.50
CA ALA A 122 -8.02 -5.69 -17.49
C ALA A 122 -8.57 -5.90 -18.91
N GLY A 123 -8.37 -4.93 -19.81
CA GLY A 123 -8.71 -5.08 -21.24
C GLY A 123 -7.92 -6.18 -21.97
N ASN A 124 -6.81 -6.62 -21.39
CA ASN A 124 -5.97 -7.71 -21.87
C ASN A 124 -6.05 -8.97 -20.98
N SER A 125 -7.04 -9.07 -20.10
CA SER A 125 -7.27 -10.24 -19.25
C SER A 125 -8.61 -10.89 -19.55
N LYS A 126 -8.69 -12.21 -19.37
CA LYS A 126 -9.97 -12.94 -19.44
C LYS A 126 -10.81 -12.80 -18.17
N LYS A 127 -10.16 -12.57 -17.02
CA LYS A 127 -10.80 -12.41 -15.72
C LYS A 127 -10.00 -11.40 -14.89
N THR A 128 -10.69 -10.48 -14.24
CA THR A 128 -10.12 -9.48 -13.35
C THR A 128 -10.71 -9.63 -11.95
N ILE A 129 -9.83 -9.87 -10.98
CA ILE A 129 -10.19 -9.99 -9.57
C ILE A 129 -9.62 -8.79 -8.83
N LEU A 130 -10.49 -8.05 -8.13
CA LEU A 130 -10.09 -7.02 -7.19
C LEU A 130 -9.88 -7.65 -5.82
N ARG A 131 -8.64 -7.76 -5.37
CA ARG A 131 -8.31 -8.19 -4.02
C ARG A 131 -8.30 -6.99 -3.08
N GLY A 132 -8.98 -7.11 -1.94
CA GLY A 132 -9.15 -6.02 -0.99
C GLY A 132 -7.83 -5.48 -0.42
N ASP A 133 -7.78 -4.17 -0.23
CA ASP A 133 -6.69 -3.42 0.39
C ASP A 133 -7.23 -2.76 1.68
N GLY A 134 -7.55 -3.62 2.66
CA GLY A 134 -8.06 -3.25 3.98
C GLY A 134 -9.45 -2.58 3.97
N PHE A 135 -9.64 -1.63 4.88
CA PHE A 135 -10.92 -0.92 5.09
C PHE A 135 -11.47 -0.17 3.87
N ALA A 136 -10.64 0.15 2.88
CA ALA A 136 -11.03 0.98 1.75
C ALA A 136 -12.14 0.34 0.89
N ASN A 137 -12.20 -1.00 0.84
CA ASN A 137 -13.22 -1.75 0.10
C ASN A 137 -14.61 -1.72 0.78
N TYR A 138 -14.66 -1.47 2.08
CA TYR A 138 -15.91 -1.50 2.87
C TYR A 138 -16.58 -0.13 2.98
N LYS A 139 -15.93 0.93 2.51
CA LYS A 139 -16.44 2.31 2.63
C LYS A 139 -17.05 2.79 1.32
N GLU A 140 -18.27 3.31 1.41
CA GLU A 140 -18.88 4.08 0.33
C GLU A 140 -18.26 5.47 0.26
N ARG A 141 -17.85 5.90 -0.92
CA ARG A 141 -17.34 7.25 -1.18
C ARG A 141 -18.42 8.09 -1.82
N LYS A 142 -18.70 9.26 -1.26
CA LYS A 142 -19.61 10.24 -1.89
C LYS A 142 -19.00 10.75 -3.20
N ILE A 143 -19.85 10.90 -4.22
CA ILE A 143 -19.46 11.35 -5.55
C ILE A 143 -20.14 12.67 -5.88
N GLY A 144 -19.37 13.62 -6.39
CA GLY A 144 -19.90 14.90 -6.88
C GLY A 144 -20.74 14.73 -8.15
N VAL A 145 -21.69 15.64 -8.35
CA VAL A 145 -22.73 15.59 -9.40
C VAL A 145 -22.17 15.26 -10.78
N LEU A 146 -21.11 15.95 -11.22
CA LEU A 146 -20.53 15.74 -12.56
C LEU A 146 -20.03 14.29 -12.76
N LYS A 147 -19.27 13.76 -11.80
CA LYS A 147 -18.78 12.38 -11.85
C LYS A 147 -19.95 11.39 -11.67
N GLY A 148 -20.96 11.75 -10.89
CA GLY A 148 -22.18 10.98 -10.73
C GLY A 148 -22.94 10.80 -12.03
N SER A 149 -23.11 11.86 -12.82
CA SER A 149 -23.78 11.80 -14.13
C SER A 149 -23.06 10.88 -15.10
N ILE A 150 -21.73 10.97 -15.16
CA ILE A 150 -20.92 10.08 -15.99
C ILE A 150 -21.13 8.63 -15.56
N ARG A 151 -21.04 8.35 -14.26
CA ARG A 151 -21.24 7.00 -13.71
C ARG A 151 -22.64 6.45 -14.00
N PHE A 152 -23.67 7.28 -13.85
CA PHE A 152 -25.05 6.90 -14.14
C PHE A 152 -25.23 6.52 -15.61
N ALA A 153 -24.60 7.25 -16.53
CA ALA A 153 -24.59 6.88 -17.96
C ALA A 153 -23.91 5.52 -18.24
N PHE A 154 -23.08 5.02 -17.31
CA PHE A 154 -22.48 3.68 -17.34
C PHE A 154 -23.19 2.67 -16.43
N GLY A 155 -24.40 2.96 -15.96
CA GLY A 155 -25.20 2.05 -15.13
C GLY A 155 -24.70 1.91 -13.68
N LEU A 156 -23.86 2.84 -13.21
CA LEU A 156 -23.33 2.83 -11.84
C LEU A 156 -24.09 3.81 -10.93
N PRO A 157 -24.07 3.61 -9.60
CA PRO A 157 -24.70 4.54 -8.67
C PRO A 157 -24.17 5.97 -8.82
N PHE A 158 -25.11 6.92 -8.86
CA PHE A 158 -24.84 8.34 -9.10
C PHE A 158 -24.09 9.00 -7.93
N SER A 159 -24.59 8.83 -6.70
CA SER A 159 -24.13 9.60 -5.53
C SER A 159 -23.03 8.91 -4.73
N LYS A 160 -22.76 7.63 -5.00
CA LYS A 160 -21.84 6.79 -4.22
C LYS A 160 -20.95 5.96 -5.14
N GLN A 161 -19.75 5.63 -4.65
CA GLN A 161 -18.81 4.72 -5.28
C GLN A 161 -18.29 3.72 -4.26
N VAL A 162 -18.18 2.47 -4.68
CA VAL A 162 -17.54 1.38 -3.96
C VAL A 162 -16.53 0.73 -4.90
N TRP A 163 -15.35 0.39 -4.43
CA TRP A 163 -14.34 -0.26 -5.27
C TRP A 163 -14.81 -1.65 -5.72
N GLY A 164 -14.62 -1.97 -7.00
CA GLY A 164 -15.00 -3.24 -7.60
C GLY A 164 -16.42 -3.28 -8.18
N GLU A 165 -17.22 -2.23 -8.00
CA GLU A 165 -18.53 -2.13 -8.65
C GLU A 165 -18.42 -2.02 -10.18
N GLU A 166 -17.24 -1.68 -10.69
CA GLU A 166 -17.02 -1.48 -12.11
C GLU A 166 -17.35 -2.76 -12.91
N PRO A 167 -17.98 -2.66 -14.10
CA PRO A 167 -18.42 -3.84 -14.86
C PRO A 167 -17.28 -4.75 -15.33
N TRP A 168 -16.07 -4.21 -15.44
CA TRP A 168 -14.87 -4.94 -15.88
C TRP A 168 -14.14 -5.66 -14.73
N VAL A 169 -14.59 -5.48 -13.49
CA VAL A 169 -14.16 -6.28 -12.34
C VAL A 169 -15.15 -7.44 -12.20
N ASP A 170 -14.65 -8.67 -12.41
CA ASP A 170 -15.47 -9.87 -12.41
C ASP A 170 -15.76 -10.37 -10.99
N GLU A 171 -14.77 -10.26 -10.10
CA GLU A 171 -14.83 -10.77 -8.73
C GLU A 171 -14.08 -9.87 -7.75
N ILE A 172 -14.49 -9.88 -6.49
CA ILE A 172 -13.91 -9.11 -5.39
C ILE A 172 -13.51 -10.06 -4.25
N GLU A 173 -12.22 -10.28 -4.03
CA GLU A 173 -11.71 -11.10 -2.92
C GLU A 173 -11.49 -10.21 -1.69
N VAL A 174 -12.26 -10.39 -0.61
CA VAL A 174 -12.12 -9.62 0.65
C VAL A 174 -12.18 -10.52 1.89
N VAL A 175 -11.69 -10.02 3.03
CA VAL A 175 -11.65 -10.77 4.30
C VAL A 175 -13.06 -11.20 4.75
N ASP A 176 -14.00 -10.25 4.73
CA ASP A 176 -15.39 -10.49 5.12
C ASP A 176 -16.36 -9.93 4.05
N PRO A 177 -16.75 -10.75 3.07
CA PRO A 177 -17.70 -10.35 2.02
C PRO A 177 -19.02 -9.77 2.54
N SER A 178 -19.46 -10.16 3.75
CA SER A 178 -20.76 -9.76 4.31
C SER A 178 -20.81 -8.26 4.67
N LEU A 179 -19.66 -7.66 4.98
CA LEU A 179 -19.51 -6.27 5.40
C LEU A 179 -19.48 -5.27 4.23
N LEU A 180 -19.45 -5.72 2.99
CA LEU A 180 -19.44 -4.82 1.84
C LEU A 180 -20.73 -3.98 1.77
N PRO A 181 -20.70 -2.71 1.34
CA PRO A 181 -21.83 -1.81 1.53
C PRO A 181 -22.95 -1.90 0.47
N ASN A 182 -22.71 -2.54 -0.69
CA ASN A 182 -23.64 -2.54 -1.82
C ASN A 182 -23.85 -3.95 -2.40
N ASN A 183 -25.09 -4.30 -2.76
CA ASN A 183 -25.46 -5.58 -3.36
C ASN A 183 -24.68 -5.90 -4.65
N VAL A 184 -24.32 -4.90 -5.47
CA VAL A 184 -23.54 -5.11 -6.70
C VAL A 184 -22.18 -5.73 -6.37
N VAL A 185 -21.47 -5.19 -5.37
CA VAL A 185 -20.17 -5.73 -4.96
C VAL A 185 -20.32 -7.01 -4.15
N LYS A 186 -21.38 -7.14 -3.33
CA LYS A 186 -21.67 -8.40 -2.60
C LYS A 186 -21.85 -9.58 -3.54
N ASN A 187 -22.58 -9.40 -4.64
CA ASN A 187 -22.83 -10.46 -5.62
C ASN A 187 -21.58 -10.87 -6.41
N LYS A 188 -20.54 -10.04 -6.43
CA LYS A 188 -19.23 -10.34 -7.01
C LYS A 188 -18.21 -10.80 -5.97
N SER A 189 -18.57 -10.80 -4.69
CA SER A 189 -17.59 -10.96 -3.62
C SER A 189 -17.35 -12.41 -3.25
N SER A 190 -16.10 -12.72 -2.95
CA SER A 190 -15.65 -14.00 -2.41
C SER A 190 -14.70 -13.77 -1.24
N LYS A 191 -14.60 -14.77 -0.37
CA LYS A 191 -13.72 -14.69 0.79
C LYS A 191 -12.27 -14.86 0.34
N LEU A 192 -11.42 -13.89 0.69
CA LEU A 192 -9.98 -13.97 0.50
C LEU A 192 -9.41 -15.07 1.41
N ASP A 193 -8.68 -16.01 0.84
CA ASP A 193 -7.98 -17.06 1.58
C ASP A 193 -6.68 -16.54 2.20
N ILE A 194 -6.83 -15.76 3.27
CA ILE A 194 -5.71 -15.25 4.07
C ILE A 194 -4.93 -16.41 4.71
N GLY A 195 -5.59 -17.52 5.05
CA GLY A 195 -4.96 -18.67 5.68
C GLY A 195 -3.84 -19.27 4.84
N SER A 196 -4.09 -19.48 3.55
CA SER A 196 -3.04 -19.95 2.62
C SER A 196 -1.90 -18.95 2.44
N ILE A 197 -2.20 -17.65 2.42
CA ILE A 197 -1.19 -16.60 2.30
C ILE A 197 -0.30 -16.59 3.55
N VAL A 198 -0.91 -16.55 4.75
CA VAL A 198 -0.21 -16.59 6.04
C VAL A 198 0.63 -17.86 6.18
N LYS A 199 0.12 -19.01 5.73
CA LYS A 199 0.86 -20.27 5.75
C LYS A 199 2.16 -20.15 4.96
N VAL A 200 2.12 -19.64 3.72
CA VAL A 200 3.33 -19.41 2.91
C VAL A 200 4.24 -18.37 3.55
N CYS A 201 3.68 -17.28 4.07
CA CYS A 201 4.46 -16.26 4.77
C CYS A 201 5.20 -16.80 5.99
N ASN A 202 4.68 -17.88 6.61
CA ASN A 202 5.31 -18.52 7.76
C ASN A 202 6.44 -19.49 7.41
N GLU A 203 6.61 -19.87 6.14
CA GLU A 203 7.65 -20.81 5.71
C GLU A 203 9.05 -20.15 5.73
N ASP A 204 10.03 -20.79 6.37
CA ASP A 204 11.36 -20.21 6.61
C ASP A 204 12.12 -19.84 5.33
N HIS A 205 11.90 -20.57 4.25
CA HIS A 205 12.53 -20.24 2.97
C HIS A 205 11.96 -18.94 2.39
N PHE A 206 10.65 -18.72 2.51
CA PHE A 206 10.01 -17.50 2.05
C PHE A 206 10.43 -16.31 2.91
N LYS A 207 10.48 -16.48 4.23
CA LYS A 207 10.98 -15.45 5.15
C LYS A 207 12.39 -15.00 4.80
N ARG A 208 13.30 -15.96 4.54
CA ARG A 208 14.68 -15.68 4.10
C ARG A 208 14.70 -14.93 2.76
N ALA A 209 13.93 -15.41 1.77
CA ALA A 209 13.79 -14.73 0.50
C ALA A 209 13.34 -13.26 0.65
N ILE A 210 12.38 -13.00 1.53
CA ILE A 210 11.92 -11.64 1.83
C ILE A 210 13.00 -10.81 2.54
N ILE A 211 13.69 -11.37 3.53
CA ILE A 211 14.81 -10.72 4.23
C ILE A 211 15.88 -10.28 3.22
N ASP A 212 16.24 -11.16 2.29
CA ASP A 212 17.26 -10.90 1.27
C ASP A 212 16.77 -9.83 0.27
N CYS A 213 15.53 -9.94 -0.22
CA CYS A 213 14.94 -8.99 -1.16
C CYS A 213 14.94 -7.55 -0.64
N PHE A 214 14.58 -7.38 0.63
CA PHE A 214 14.48 -6.07 1.27
C PHE A 214 15.75 -5.67 2.05
N SER A 215 16.79 -6.49 2.00
CA SER A 215 18.07 -6.30 2.69
C SER A 215 17.87 -5.96 4.17
N LEU A 216 17.07 -6.77 4.85
CA LEU A 216 16.73 -6.55 6.25
C LEU A 216 17.92 -6.94 7.14
N ASN A 217 18.88 -6.02 7.27
CA ASN A 217 20.13 -6.24 8.02
C ASN A 217 19.92 -6.33 9.54
N ILE A 218 18.83 -5.74 10.03
CA ILE A 218 18.46 -5.73 11.45
C ILE A 218 17.07 -6.31 11.56
N LEU A 219 17.00 -7.52 12.11
CA LEU A 219 15.78 -8.02 12.72
C LEU A 219 15.85 -7.67 14.21
N PRO A 220 14.85 -6.98 14.77
CA PRO A 220 14.79 -6.72 16.20
C PRO A 220 15.02 -8.00 17.00
N ASN A 221 15.85 -7.91 18.05
CA ASN A 221 16.22 -9.05 18.88
C ASN A 221 15.01 -9.64 19.64
N SER A 222 15.22 -10.81 20.22
CA SER A 222 14.22 -11.59 20.96
C SER A 222 13.64 -10.92 22.21
N ASP A 223 14.23 -9.84 22.73
CA ASP A 223 13.68 -9.11 23.89
C ASP A 223 12.61 -8.10 23.47
N PHE A 224 11.49 -8.66 23.03
CA PHE A 224 10.29 -7.93 22.65
C PHE A 224 9.80 -6.98 23.76
N GLU A 225 9.99 -7.35 25.04
CA GLU A 225 9.46 -6.64 26.20
C GLU A 225 10.09 -5.25 26.42
N SER A 226 11.31 -5.04 25.93
CA SER A 226 12.06 -3.79 26.11
C SER A 226 12.22 -2.98 24.83
N SER A 227 11.37 -3.21 23.83
CA SER A 227 11.51 -2.61 22.49
C SER A 227 10.32 -1.72 22.09
N VAL A 228 10.63 -0.62 21.40
CA VAL A 228 9.64 0.25 20.76
C VAL A 228 9.97 0.44 19.29
N LEU A 229 8.96 0.32 18.44
CA LEU A 229 8.99 0.75 17.06
C LEU A 229 8.42 2.17 16.96
N PHE A 230 9.17 3.09 16.36
CA PHE A 230 8.69 4.41 16.00
C PHE A 230 8.67 4.58 14.48
N LEU A 231 7.47 4.80 13.92
CA LEU A 231 7.29 5.14 12.52
C LEU A 231 7.26 6.66 12.36
N THR A 232 8.20 7.23 11.60
CA THR A 232 8.20 8.67 11.28
C THR A 232 7.41 8.97 10.01
N GLN A 233 7.12 10.25 9.78
CA GLN A 233 6.35 10.75 8.65
C GLN A 233 7.01 12.02 8.06
N PRO A 234 6.96 12.23 6.73
CA PRO A 234 7.56 13.37 6.06
C PRO A 234 6.74 14.66 6.29
N LEU A 235 6.62 15.11 7.53
CA LEU A 235 5.75 16.21 7.95
C LEU A 235 6.13 17.53 7.27
N ASP A 236 7.43 17.78 7.14
CA ASP A 236 7.98 18.99 6.50
C ASP A 236 7.68 19.02 4.99
N THR A 237 7.91 17.90 4.31
CA THR A 237 7.59 17.71 2.89
C THR A 237 6.08 17.83 2.65
N ALA A 238 5.26 17.35 3.60
CA ALA A 238 3.82 17.51 3.61
C ALA A 238 3.36 18.92 4.04
N LYS A 239 4.28 19.82 4.37
CA LYS A 239 4.03 21.20 4.83
C LYS A 239 3.16 21.30 6.08
N LEU A 240 3.25 20.30 6.96
CA LEU A 240 2.54 20.30 8.25
C LEU A 240 3.31 21.06 9.33
N CYS A 241 4.64 21.10 9.25
CA CYS A 241 5.50 21.88 10.14
C CYS A 241 6.85 22.19 9.48
N SER A 242 7.71 22.94 10.16
CA SER A 242 9.11 23.11 9.73
C SER A 242 9.91 21.83 9.93
N THR A 243 11.04 21.70 9.22
CA THR A 243 11.98 20.58 9.42
C THR A 243 12.50 20.54 10.86
N GLU A 244 12.80 21.70 11.45
CA GLU A 244 13.24 21.83 12.85
C GLU A 244 12.17 21.33 13.83
N ASP A 245 10.92 21.74 13.63
CA ASP A 245 9.80 21.31 14.45
C ASP A 245 9.52 19.80 14.35
N MET A 246 9.63 19.24 13.14
CA MET A 246 9.51 17.80 12.93
C MET A 246 10.59 17.04 13.73
N HIS A 247 11.83 17.51 13.69
CA HIS A 247 12.90 16.92 14.48
C HIS A 247 12.65 17.04 15.98
N ARG A 248 12.21 18.22 16.44
CA ARG A 248 11.90 18.49 17.84
C ARG A 248 10.84 17.52 18.37
N ILE A 249 9.76 17.30 17.62
CA ILE A 249 8.69 16.39 18.07
C ILE A 249 9.09 14.91 17.96
N ASN A 250 9.85 14.52 16.94
CA ASN A 250 10.37 13.15 16.83
C ASN A 250 11.34 12.81 17.97
N ASN A 251 12.25 13.73 18.31
CA ASN A 251 13.16 13.55 19.44
C ASN A 251 12.41 13.46 20.77
N LEU A 252 11.33 14.22 20.96
CA LEU A 252 10.49 14.11 22.15
C LEU A 252 9.93 12.69 22.34
N VAL A 253 9.49 12.04 21.26
CA VAL A 253 9.02 10.65 21.31
C VAL A 253 10.16 9.69 21.64
N ILE A 254 11.31 9.83 20.96
CA ILE A 254 12.48 8.96 21.14
C ILE A 254 13.01 9.06 22.58
N ASP A 255 13.24 10.28 23.06
CA ASP A 255 13.76 10.55 24.40
C ASP A 255 12.86 9.98 25.49
N PHE A 256 11.53 10.03 25.30
CA PHE A 256 10.57 9.47 26.25
C PHE A 256 10.77 7.97 26.50
N PHE A 257 11.02 7.19 25.44
CA PHE A 257 11.25 5.75 25.55
C PHE A 257 12.69 5.41 25.97
N VAL A 258 13.69 6.13 25.47
CA VAL A 258 15.09 5.96 25.87
C VAL A 258 15.27 6.20 27.37
N GLN A 259 14.67 7.25 27.92
CA GLN A 259 14.73 7.56 29.36
C GLN A 259 14.08 6.48 30.25
N ARG A 260 13.25 5.60 29.67
CA ARG A 260 12.63 4.46 30.34
C ARG A 260 13.41 3.16 30.13
N GLY A 261 14.57 3.22 29.49
CA GLY A 261 15.43 2.07 29.23
C GLY A 261 14.96 1.18 28.08
N LEU A 262 14.08 1.67 27.19
CA LEU A 262 13.64 0.92 26.02
C LEU A 262 14.57 1.13 24.83
N THR A 263 14.76 0.07 24.05
CA THR A 263 15.44 0.11 22.75
C THR A 263 14.49 0.69 21.71
N VAL A 264 14.87 1.83 21.12
CA VAL A 264 14.07 2.50 20.09
C VAL A 264 14.51 2.07 18.70
N TYR A 265 13.64 1.35 18.01
CA TYR A 265 13.75 1.06 16.58
C TYR A 265 13.02 2.15 15.79
N ILE A 266 13.70 2.80 14.87
CA ILE A 266 13.10 3.83 14.02
C ILE A 266 12.96 3.34 12.59
N LYS A 267 11.77 3.50 12.02
CA LYS A 267 11.51 3.22 10.61
C LYS A 267 11.09 4.50 9.92
N GLN A 268 12.02 5.08 9.18
CA GLN A 268 11.75 6.28 8.41
C GLN A 268 10.86 6.01 7.21
N HIS A 269 10.03 6.99 6.87
CA HIS A 269 9.18 6.92 5.70
C HIS A 269 10.03 7.03 4.42
N PRO A 270 9.71 6.29 3.34
CA PRO A 270 10.51 6.31 2.11
C PRO A 270 10.67 7.69 1.46
N ARG A 271 9.72 8.60 1.69
CA ARG A 271 9.71 9.98 1.16
C ARG A 271 10.38 11.02 2.05
N GLU A 272 10.85 10.65 3.24
CA GLU A 272 11.63 11.56 4.08
C GLU A 272 13.05 11.72 3.52
N ASP A 273 13.68 12.85 3.79
CA ASP A 273 15.14 12.91 3.68
C ASP A 273 15.76 12.04 4.77
N TYR A 274 16.82 11.31 4.42
CA TYR A 274 17.49 10.41 5.37
C TYR A 274 18.04 11.20 6.56
N LYS A 275 17.65 10.79 7.77
CA LYS A 275 18.02 11.44 9.02
C LYS A 275 18.45 10.41 10.04
N THR A 276 19.56 10.67 10.72
CA THR A 276 20.00 9.84 11.84
C THR A 276 19.46 10.40 13.16
N TYR A 277 18.92 9.51 13.99
CA TYR A 277 18.46 9.85 15.33
C TYR A 277 19.36 9.17 16.37
N LYS A 278 19.85 9.95 17.34
CA LYS A 278 20.73 9.42 18.41
C LYS A 278 19.96 8.41 19.26
N ASN A 279 20.67 7.40 19.77
CA ASN A 279 20.10 6.35 20.65
C ASN A 279 18.97 5.54 20.00
N THR A 280 18.99 5.40 18.67
CA THR A 280 18.03 4.58 17.93
C THR A 280 18.73 3.52 17.09
N LEU A 281 18.00 2.45 16.78
CA LEU A 281 18.36 1.43 15.78
C LEU A 281 17.51 1.64 14.53
N GLU A 282 18.13 1.86 13.39
CA GLU A 282 17.40 2.14 12.16
C GLU A 282 16.94 0.85 11.47
N LEU A 283 15.64 0.78 11.17
CA LEU A 283 15.06 -0.23 10.32
C LEU A 283 15.13 0.21 8.85
N SER A 284 15.11 -0.77 7.95
CA SER A 284 15.16 -0.50 6.51
C SER A 284 14.01 0.40 6.08
N ARG A 285 14.35 1.53 5.44
CA ARG A 285 13.38 2.50 4.92
C ARG A 285 12.56 1.94 3.76
N SER A 286 13.20 1.10 2.94
CA SER A 286 12.59 0.47 1.78
C SER A 286 11.70 -0.72 2.14
N ALA A 287 11.89 -1.28 3.35
CA ALA A 287 11.02 -2.31 3.86
C ALA A 287 9.64 -1.72 4.23
N PRO A 288 8.54 -2.38 3.86
CA PRO A 288 7.21 -2.13 4.42
C PRO A 288 7.19 -2.55 5.88
N ILE A 289 6.33 -1.94 6.70
CA ILE A 289 6.29 -2.33 8.11
C ILE A 289 5.62 -3.69 8.31
N GLU A 290 4.68 -4.04 7.43
CA GLU A 290 3.93 -5.29 7.39
C GLU A 290 4.86 -6.49 7.28
N ILE A 291 6.00 -6.35 6.60
CA ILE A 291 7.00 -7.43 6.49
C ILE A 291 7.50 -7.86 7.87
N TYR A 292 7.72 -6.94 8.80
CA TYR A 292 8.20 -7.29 10.14
C TYR A 292 7.17 -8.15 10.89
N SER A 293 5.88 -7.82 10.79
CA SER A 293 4.80 -8.65 11.35
C SER A 293 4.79 -10.05 10.72
N LEU A 294 4.95 -10.16 9.39
CA LEU A 294 5.04 -11.44 8.68
C LEU A 294 6.27 -12.28 9.09
N LEU A 295 7.38 -11.63 9.39
CA LEU A 295 8.58 -12.29 9.90
C LEU A 295 8.44 -12.73 11.36
N GLY A 296 7.31 -12.44 12.01
CA GLY A 296 7.07 -12.75 13.42
C GLY A 296 7.78 -11.81 14.39
N VAL A 297 8.28 -10.67 13.89
CA VAL A 297 8.90 -9.63 14.72
C VAL A 297 7.79 -8.91 15.50
N LYS A 298 8.00 -8.77 16.81
CA LYS A 298 7.08 -8.08 17.71
C LYS A 298 7.81 -7.05 18.56
N PHE A 299 7.14 -5.96 18.89
CA PHE A 299 7.62 -4.93 19.82
C PHE A 299 6.70 -4.80 21.03
N ALA A 300 7.19 -4.33 22.18
CA ALA A 300 6.31 -3.99 23.29
C ALA A 300 5.39 -2.83 22.90
N TYR A 301 5.97 -1.84 22.21
CA TYR A 301 5.26 -0.64 21.76
C TYR A 301 5.49 -0.38 20.28
N ALA A 302 4.46 0.06 19.56
CA ALA A 302 4.58 0.64 18.23
C ALA A 302 3.86 1.99 18.18
N VAL A 303 4.60 3.06 17.94
CA VAL A 303 4.04 4.41 17.93
C VAL A 303 4.33 5.13 16.62
N SER A 304 3.49 6.10 16.33
CA SER A 304 3.74 7.08 15.27
C SER A 304 2.99 8.36 15.60
N LEU A 305 3.34 9.49 14.97
CA LEU A 305 2.53 10.70 15.13
C LEU A 305 1.13 10.46 14.55
N HIS A 306 1.05 10.02 13.30
CA HIS A 306 -0.15 9.44 12.71
C HIS A 306 0.19 8.63 11.45
N SER A 307 0.06 7.30 11.50
CA SER A 307 0.43 6.41 10.39
C SER A 307 -0.61 5.32 10.17
N ALA A 308 -0.90 5.04 8.91
CA ALA A 308 -1.69 3.87 8.52
C ALA A 308 -0.97 2.54 8.85
N GLY A 309 0.36 2.55 9.03
CA GLY A 309 1.11 1.37 9.48
C GLY A 309 0.87 1.03 10.96
N ILE A 310 0.17 1.89 11.71
CA ILE A 310 -0.32 1.63 13.06
C ILE A 310 -1.85 1.42 12.97
N GLN A 311 -2.26 0.27 12.44
CA GLN A 311 -3.66 -0.14 12.30
C GLN A 311 -3.85 -1.57 12.81
N ASP A 312 -5.05 -1.88 13.30
CA ASP A 312 -5.37 -3.14 13.99
C ASP A 312 -5.23 -4.40 13.12
N GLU A 313 -5.22 -4.24 11.79
CA GLU A 313 -5.06 -5.35 10.85
C GLU A 313 -3.65 -5.96 10.88
N PHE A 314 -2.63 -5.18 11.25
CA PHE A 314 -1.23 -5.60 11.32
C PHE A 314 -0.68 -5.41 12.74
N ILE A 315 -0.97 -6.39 13.60
CA ILE A 315 -0.47 -6.39 14.98
C ILE A 315 1.05 -6.65 14.94
N ILE A 316 1.81 -5.58 15.15
CA ILE A 316 3.27 -5.62 15.25
C ILE A 316 3.77 -5.37 16.67
N ALA A 317 2.90 -4.91 17.56
CA ALA A 317 3.24 -4.66 18.95
C ALA A 317 2.12 -5.04 19.91
N LYS A 318 2.49 -5.20 21.19
CA LYS A 318 1.56 -5.35 22.32
C LYS A 318 0.61 -4.16 22.43
N ILE A 319 1.19 -2.96 22.37
CA ILE A 319 0.46 -1.71 22.36
C ILE A 319 0.88 -0.93 21.12
N GLN A 320 -0.08 -0.55 20.30
CA GLN A 320 0.15 0.23 19.10
C GLN A 320 -0.71 1.50 19.11
N LYS A 321 -0.12 2.68 18.89
CA LYS A 321 -0.84 3.95 19.07
C LYS A 321 -0.37 5.06 18.13
N ASN A 322 -1.33 5.74 17.52
CA ASN A 322 -1.11 7.05 16.89
C ASN A 322 -1.19 8.13 17.98
N LEU A 323 -0.12 8.92 18.11
CA LEU A 323 0.06 9.88 19.20
C LEU A 323 -0.71 11.19 18.96
N VAL A 324 -1.08 11.48 17.72
CA VAL A 324 -1.90 12.63 17.33
C VAL A 324 -3.21 12.13 16.68
N PRO A 325 -4.38 12.61 17.12
CA PRO A 325 -5.65 12.25 16.50
C PRO A 325 -5.74 12.69 15.03
N LEU A 326 -6.42 11.92 14.18
CA LEU A 326 -6.56 12.25 12.76
C LEU A 326 -7.23 13.60 12.53
N CYS A 327 -8.25 13.94 13.34
CA CYS A 327 -8.97 15.22 13.26
C CYS A 327 -8.07 16.42 13.52
N ASP A 328 -6.97 16.23 14.25
CA ASP A 328 -6.00 17.26 14.60
C ASP A 328 -4.67 17.07 13.84
N PHE A 329 -4.60 16.19 12.84
CA PHE A 329 -3.38 15.92 12.08
C PHE A 329 -3.26 16.85 10.85
N HIS A 330 -3.19 18.15 11.09
CA HIS A 330 -3.05 19.20 10.07
C HIS A 330 -2.16 20.36 10.58
N ALA A 331 -1.77 21.28 9.71
CA ALA A 331 -0.75 22.29 10.02
C ALA A 331 -1.22 23.30 11.09
N GLU A 332 -2.49 23.70 11.05
CA GLU A 332 -3.07 24.70 11.95
C GLU A 332 -3.09 24.25 13.42
N SER A 333 -3.19 22.95 13.66
CA SER A 333 -3.21 22.32 14.99
C SER A 333 -1.82 21.89 15.47
N PHE A 334 -0.74 22.09 14.69
CA PHE A 334 0.59 21.61 15.04
C PHE A 334 1.07 22.09 16.43
N HIS A 335 0.71 23.32 16.82
CA HIS A 335 1.02 23.88 18.14
C HIS A 335 0.44 23.07 19.31
N LEU A 336 -0.60 22.26 19.08
CA LEU A 336 -1.22 21.38 20.07
C LEU A 336 -0.54 19.99 20.15
N TRP A 337 0.24 19.60 19.13
CA TRP A 337 0.73 18.23 19.00
C TRP A 337 1.62 17.79 20.15
N LYS A 338 2.44 18.69 20.70
CA LYS A 338 3.25 18.37 21.90
C LYS A 338 2.36 17.88 23.04
N GLY A 339 1.23 18.55 23.31
CA GLY A 339 0.30 18.15 24.35
C GLY A 339 -0.35 16.79 24.08
N PHE A 340 -0.71 16.51 22.82
CA PHE A 340 -1.23 15.21 22.42
C PHE A 340 -0.19 14.10 22.60
N VAL A 341 1.04 14.32 22.15
CA VAL A 341 2.14 13.36 22.27
C VAL A 341 2.44 13.06 23.74
N ASP A 342 2.64 14.10 24.57
CA ASP A 342 2.92 13.95 26.00
C ASP A 342 1.80 13.15 26.70
N LYS A 343 0.54 13.50 26.46
CA LYS A 343 -0.62 12.81 27.02
C LYS A 343 -0.65 11.33 26.60
N ASN A 344 -0.57 11.07 25.30
CA ASN A 344 -0.73 9.72 24.75
C ASN A 344 0.42 8.80 25.13
N LEU A 345 1.65 9.30 25.21
CA LEU A 345 2.81 8.55 25.69
C LEU A 345 2.67 8.15 27.17
N ASN A 346 2.19 9.06 28.01
CA ASN A 346 1.94 8.75 29.43
C ASN A 346 0.81 7.72 29.61
N GLU A 347 -0.24 7.79 28.79
CA GLU A 347 -1.33 6.80 28.80
C GLU A 347 -0.85 5.39 28.47
N ILE A 348 0.02 5.25 27.46
CA ILE A 348 0.58 3.95 27.04
C ILE A 348 1.20 3.19 28.22
N PHE A 349 1.93 3.89 29.10
CA PHE A 349 2.59 3.24 30.25
C PHE A 349 1.68 3.03 31.46
N ARG A 350 0.56 3.76 31.56
CA ARG A 350 -0.44 3.50 32.61
C ARG A 350 -1.23 2.22 32.36
N THR A 351 -1.38 1.83 31.10
CA THR A 351 -2.11 0.61 30.70
C THR A 351 -1.25 -0.64 30.73
N SER A 352 0.08 -0.50 30.82
CA SER A 352 1.03 -1.63 30.82
C SER A 352 1.38 -2.17 32.21
N ASN A 353 1.08 -1.40 33.27
CA ASN A 353 1.22 -1.79 34.68
C ASN A 353 -0.15 -2.20 35.21
#